data_AF-A0A8J7JZV7-F1
#
_entry.id   AF-A0A8J7JZV7-F1
#
_cell.length_a   1.000
_cell.length_b   1.000
_cell.length_c   1.000
_cell.angle_alpha   90.00
_cell.angle_beta   90.00
_cell.angle_gamma   90.00
#
_symmetry.space_group_name_H-M   'P 1'
#
loop_
_entity.id
_entity.type
_entity.pdbx_description
1 polymer ?
#
loop_
_entity_poly.entity_id
_entity_poly.type
_entity_poly.pdbx_seq_one_letter_code
_entity_poly.pdbx_strand_id
1 'polypeptide(L)'
;MNDLDQQIQVLIDQAPQDGTTPAAIAAIAPALKAIANQLNHAQYYVLQTLEQNWVMTTLSNRTQPDLAKNVIYAFPTLKDVTSGPHSVKDPQLVALPIPVTHILFQLIAIKAVDSVVFFETSGNTNAGTEVNRDDLQNLIKLYLQQSRDATDLPPNIA
;
A
#
# COMPACT_ATOMS: atom_id res chain seq x y z
N MET A 1 -4.28 3.18 21.34
CA MET A 1 -3.43 2.98 20.15
C MET A 1 -4.37 2.84 18.97
N ASN A 2 -4.22 3.64 17.92
CA ASN A 2 -5.11 3.59 16.76
C ASN A 2 -4.84 2.31 15.95
N ASP A 3 -5.80 1.85 15.14
CA ASP A 3 -5.69 0.65 14.31
C ASP A 3 -4.43 0.69 13.43
N LEU A 4 -4.17 1.82 12.78
CA LEU A 4 -2.97 2.02 11.96
C LEU A 4 -1.66 1.92 12.75
N ASP A 5 -1.62 2.36 14.01
CA ASP A 5 -0.41 2.22 14.83
C ASP A 5 -0.13 0.75 15.17
N GLN A 6 -1.19 -0.03 15.40
CA GLN A 6 -1.07 -1.48 15.60
C GLN A 6 -0.57 -2.17 14.33
N GLN A 7 -1.07 -1.80 13.15
CA GLN A 7 -0.58 -2.37 11.90
C GLN A 7 0.90 -2.05 11.66
N ILE A 8 1.34 -0.81 11.94
CA ILE A 8 2.76 -0.45 11.87
C ILE A 8 3.59 -1.26 12.85
N GLN A 9 3.11 -1.46 14.09
CA GLN A 9 3.83 -2.25 15.07
C GLN A 9 4.03 -3.69 14.60
N VAL A 10 3.03 -4.29 13.95
CA VAL A 10 3.16 -5.62 13.34
C VAL A 10 4.26 -5.66 12.28
N LEU A 11 4.37 -4.64 11.42
CA LEU A 11 5.47 -4.56 10.43
C LEU A 11 6.84 -4.48 11.10
N ILE A 12 6.97 -3.73 12.19
CA ILE A 12 8.22 -3.59 12.95
C ILE A 12 8.59 -4.91 13.65
N ASP A 13 7.62 -5.55 14.29
CA ASP A 13 7.83 -6.79 15.05
C ASP A 13 8.17 -7.98 14.14
N GLN A 14 7.61 -8.03 12.94
CA GLN A 14 7.86 -9.08 11.95
C GLN A 14 9.07 -8.82 11.06
N ALA A 15 9.68 -7.64 11.16
CA ALA A 15 10.86 -7.31 10.38
C ALA A 15 12.06 -8.19 10.76
N PRO A 16 12.99 -8.47 9.82
CA PRO A 16 14.29 -9.02 10.14
C PRO A 16 14.95 -8.24 11.28
N GLN A 17 15.27 -8.93 12.37
CA GLN A 17 15.89 -8.32 13.56
C GLN A 17 17.41 -8.14 13.36
N ASP A 18 17.78 -7.48 12.25
CA ASP A 18 19.17 -7.22 11.83
C ASP A 18 19.75 -5.91 12.41
N GLY A 19 19.01 -5.27 13.32
CA GLY A 19 19.38 -4.00 13.96
C GLY A 19 19.07 -2.76 13.12
N THR A 20 18.62 -2.89 11.87
CA THR A 20 18.39 -1.76 10.96
C THR A 20 16.99 -1.74 10.35
N THR A 21 16.45 -2.89 9.97
CA THR A 21 15.16 -2.99 9.28
C THR A 21 13.97 -2.52 10.13
N PRO A 22 13.86 -2.88 11.43
CA PRO A 22 12.77 -2.38 12.28
C PRO A 22 12.79 -0.84 12.40
N ALA A 23 13.99 -0.25 12.52
CA ALA A 23 14.17 1.20 12.60
C ALA A 23 13.82 1.88 11.26
N ALA A 24 14.17 1.28 10.13
CA ALA A 24 13.79 1.79 8.80
C ALA A 24 12.27 1.81 8.61
N ILE A 25 11.57 0.75 9.04
CA ILE A 25 10.10 0.71 9.00
C ILE A 25 9.50 1.78 9.91
N ALA A 26 10.00 1.93 11.13
CA ALA A 26 9.56 2.98 12.05
C ALA A 26 9.75 4.38 11.46
N ALA A 27 10.86 4.63 10.75
CA ALA A 27 11.17 5.90 10.13
C ALA A 27 10.22 6.27 8.98
N ILE A 28 9.70 5.28 8.23
CA ILE A 28 8.75 5.52 7.13
C ILE A 28 7.28 5.47 7.58
N ALA A 29 6.99 4.99 8.79
CA ALA A 29 5.65 4.84 9.32
C ALA A 29 4.78 6.11 9.24
N PRO A 30 5.29 7.34 9.49
CA PRO A 30 4.50 8.55 9.32
C PRO A 30 3.94 8.73 7.91
N ALA A 31 4.72 8.43 6.88
CA ALA A 31 4.29 8.52 5.48
C ALA A 31 3.22 7.48 5.15
N LEU A 32 3.40 6.24 5.62
CA LEU A 32 2.40 5.17 5.44
C LEU A 32 1.07 5.54 6.10
N LYS A 33 1.11 6.07 7.33
CA LYS A 33 -0.09 6.52 8.05
C LYS A 33 -0.73 7.73 7.39
N ALA A 34 0.05 8.66 6.83
CA ALA A 34 -0.48 9.84 6.16
C ALA A 34 -1.35 9.47 4.95
N ILE A 35 -0.93 8.49 4.14
CA ILE A 35 -1.74 7.97 3.03
C ILE A 35 -2.90 7.11 3.54
N ALA A 36 -2.66 6.20 4.50
CA ALA A 36 -3.69 5.33 5.04
C ALA A 36 -4.87 6.11 5.65
N ASN A 37 -4.62 7.27 6.28
CA ASN A 37 -5.68 8.12 6.83
C ASN A 37 -6.54 8.83 5.76
N GLN A 38 -6.11 8.85 4.50
CA GLN A 38 -6.90 9.39 3.37
C GLN A 38 -7.81 8.32 2.74
N LEU A 39 -7.63 7.06 3.14
CA LEU A 39 -8.39 5.91 2.68
C LEU A 39 -9.46 5.57 3.73
N ASN A 40 -10.61 5.00 3.32
CA ASN A 40 -11.73 4.80 4.25
C ASN A 40 -11.64 3.49 5.03
N HIS A 41 -10.81 2.54 4.59
CA HIS A 41 -10.73 1.22 5.20
C HIS A 41 -9.35 0.94 5.78
N ALA A 42 -9.32 0.34 6.97
CA ALA A 42 -8.09 -0.10 7.59
C ALA A 42 -7.53 -1.39 6.97
N GLN A 43 -8.36 -2.14 6.24
CA GLN A 43 -7.99 -3.37 5.55
C GLN A 43 -8.70 -3.44 4.21
N TYR A 44 -8.06 -4.07 3.24
CA TYR A 44 -8.62 -4.33 1.92
C TYR A 44 -8.37 -5.76 1.51
N TYR A 45 -9.25 -6.30 0.68
CA TYR A 45 -9.09 -7.60 0.05
C TYR A 45 -8.25 -7.44 -1.22
N VAL A 46 -7.10 -8.12 -1.27
CA VAL A 46 -6.22 -8.15 -2.43
C VAL A 46 -6.22 -9.57 -3.00
N LEU A 47 -6.32 -9.70 -4.32
CA LEU A 47 -6.20 -11.01 -4.97
C LEU A 47 -4.74 -11.43 -4.99
N GLN A 48 -4.51 -12.71 -4.69
CA GLN A 48 -3.22 -13.34 -4.75
C GLN A 48 -3.33 -14.78 -5.23
N THR A 49 -2.24 -15.30 -5.79
CA THR A 49 -2.12 -16.73 -6.09
C THR A 49 -1.99 -17.54 -4.81
N LEU A 50 -2.09 -18.88 -4.91
CA LEU A 50 -1.81 -19.78 -3.78
C LEU A 50 -0.37 -19.66 -3.24
N GLU A 51 0.55 -19.16 -4.06
CA GLU A 51 1.94 -18.84 -3.71
C GLU A 51 2.09 -17.45 -3.07
N GLN A 52 0.98 -16.76 -2.79
CA GLN A 52 0.91 -15.43 -2.17
C GLN A 52 1.46 -14.30 -3.05
N ASN A 53 1.57 -14.53 -4.37
CA ASN A 53 1.91 -13.48 -5.33
C ASN A 53 0.66 -12.65 -5.63
N TRP A 54 0.75 -11.33 -5.49
CA TRP A 54 -0.37 -10.44 -5.79
C TRP A 54 -0.70 -10.41 -7.28
N VAL A 55 -2.00 -10.45 -7.59
CA VAL A 55 -2.48 -10.37 -8.96
C VAL A 55 -2.34 -8.94 -9.46
N MET A 56 -1.52 -8.80 -10.49
CA MET A 56 -1.23 -7.54 -11.16
C MET A 56 -2.05 -7.43 -12.44
N THR A 57 -2.64 -6.27 -12.66
CA THR A 57 -3.40 -5.95 -13.87
C THR A 57 -2.64 -4.90 -14.67
N THR A 58 -2.32 -5.21 -15.93
CA THR A 58 -1.74 -4.22 -16.84
C THR A 58 -2.85 -3.42 -17.50
N LEU A 59 -2.90 -2.13 -17.20
CA LEU A 59 -3.76 -1.15 -17.82
C LEU A 59 -3.03 -0.52 -19.00
N SER A 60 -3.41 -0.87 -20.22
CA SER A 60 -2.91 -0.21 -21.43
C SER A 60 -3.90 0.86 -21.87
N ASN A 61 -3.40 2.09 -22.08
CA ASN A 61 -4.21 3.12 -22.70
C ASN A 61 -4.47 2.74 -24.17
N ARG A 62 -5.75 2.64 -24.56
CA ARG A 62 -6.17 2.25 -25.92
C ARG A 62 -5.61 3.18 -27.00
N THR A 63 -5.32 4.44 -26.67
CA THR A 63 -4.76 5.42 -27.62
C THR A 63 -3.24 5.55 -27.53
N GLN A 64 -2.62 5.06 -26.45
CA GLN A 64 -1.17 5.11 -26.22
C GLN A 64 -0.72 3.82 -25.51
N PRO A 65 -0.58 2.70 -26.23
CA PRO A 65 -0.27 1.39 -25.65
C PRO A 65 1.09 1.35 -24.95
N ASP A 66 2.02 2.26 -25.27
CA ASP A 66 3.33 2.40 -24.61
C ASP A 66 3.22 2.95 -23.17
N LEU A 67 2.07 3.52 -22.79
CA LEU A 67 1.77 3.97 -21.42
C LEU A 67 1.02 2.86 -20.66
N ALA A 68 1.55 1.65 -20.72
CA ALA A 68 1.05 0.54 -19.91
C ALA A 68 1.41 0.76 -18.44
N LYS A 69 0.45 0.58 -17.55
CA LYS A 69 0.61 0.69 -16.11
C LYS A 69 0.24 -0.61 -15.43
N ASN A 70 1.07 -1.07 -14.52
CA ASN A 70 0.83 -2.25 -13.72
C ASN A 70 0.21 -1.86 -12.38
N VAL A 71 -1.03 -2.29 -12.16
CA VAL A 71 -1.80 -1.93 -10.97
C VAL A 71 -2.21 -3.17 -10.18
N ILE A 72 -2.39 -2.97 -8.88
CA ILE A 72 -3.07 -3.95 -8.01
C ILE A 72 -4.41 -3.36 -7.57
N TYR A 73 -5.42 -4.21 -7.48
CA TYR A 73 -6.73 -3.85 -6.96
C TYR A 73 -6.89 -4.25 -5.50
N ALA A 74 -7.31 -3.28 -4.68
CA ALA A 74 -7.62 -3.45 -3.27
C ALA A 74 -9.12 -3.17 -3.06
N PHE A 75 -9.88 -4.21 -2.72
CA PHE A 75 -11.34 -4.15 -2.61
C PHE A 75 -11.80 -3.99 -1.15
N PRO A 76 -12.92 -3.31 -0.88
CA PRO A 76 -13.37 -3.10 0.49
C PRO A 76 -14.03 -4.36 1.08
N THR A 77 -14.56 -5.26 0.22
CA THR A 77 -15.17 -6.52 0.65
C THR A 77 -14.77 -7.70 -0.25
N LEU A 78 -14.81 -8.92 0.29
CA LEU A 78 -14.64 -10.15 -0.49
C LEU A 78 -15.68 -10.31 -1.61
N LYS A 79 -16.89 -9.78 -1.42
CA LYS A 79 -17.94 -9.85 -2.45
C LYS A 79 -17.57 -9.03 -3.68
N ASP A 80 -16.93 -7.87 -3.48
CA ASP A 80 -16.53 -6.97 -4.57
C ASP A 80 -15.45 -7.60 -5.45
N VAL A 81 -14.57 -8.42 -4.87
CA VAL A 81 -13.60 -9.24 -5.62
C VAL A 81 -14.30 -10.17 -6.61
N THR A 82 -15.34 -10.89 -6.16
CA THR A 82 -16.06 -11.87 -6.99
C THR A 82 -17.00 -11.22 -8.01
N SER A 83 -17.36 -9.95 -7.82
CA SER A 83 -18.30 -9.23 -8.69
C SER A 83 -17.60 -8.39 -9.76
N GLY A 84 -16.28 -8.20 -9.64
CA GLY A 84 -15.48 -7.39 -10.55
C GLY A 84 -15.09 -8.10 -11.86
N PRO A 85 -14.46 -7.38 -12.80
CA PRO A 85 -14.01 -7.93 -14.10
C PRO A 85 -12.94 -9.02 -13.97
N HIS A 86 -12.24 -9.08 -12.83
CA HIS A 86 -11.27 -10.11 -12.46
C HIS A 86 -11.85 -11.18 -11.53
N SER A 87 -13.18 -11.40 -11.60
CA SER A 87 -13.92 -12.35 -10.77
C SER A 87 -13.17 -13.68 -10.62
N VAL A 88 -13.00 -14.10 -9.37
CA VAL A 88 -12.35 -15.34 -8.92
C VAL A 88 -13.15 -16.56 -9.41
N LYS A 89 -13.09 -16.82 -10.71
CA LYS A 89 -13.47 -18.10 -11.32
C LYS A 89 -12.25 -19.02 -11.46
N ASP A 90 -11.06 -18.47 -11.28
CA ASP A 90 -9.83 -19.24 -11.22
C ASP A 90 -9.63 -19.81 -9.81
N PRO A 91 -9.66 -21.14 -9.62
CA PRO A 91 -9.44 -21.78 -8.32
C PRO A 91 -8.02 -21.58 -7.77
N GLN A 92 -7.07 -21.05 -8.57
CA GLN A 92 -5.72 -20.73 -8.13
C GLN A 92 -5.60 -19.33 -7.49
N LEU A 93 -6.69 -18.55 -7.48
CA LEU A 93 -6.72 -17.21 -6.91
C LEU A 93 -7.54 -17.19 -5.62
N VAL A 94 -7.02 -16.50 -4.62
CA VAL A 94 -7.71 -16.23 -3.35
C VAL A 94 -7.63 -14.74 -3.06
N ALA A 95 -8.66 -14.21 -2.40
CA ALA A 95 -8.62 -12.85 -1.88
C ALA A 95 -8.49 -12.89 -0.36
N LEU A 96 -7.42 -12.29 0.14
CA LEU A 96 -7.16 -12.19 1.57
C LEU A 96 -7.28 -10.73 2.03
N PRO A 97 -7.79 -10.50 3.26
CA PRO A 97 -7.73 -9.18 3.87
C PRO A 97 -6.27 -8.84 4.22
N ILE A 98 -5.80 -7.70 3.76
CA ILE A 98 -4.47 -7.17 4.02
C ILE A 98 -4.61 -5.80 4.69
N PRO A 99 -3.90 -5.54 5.81
CA PRO A 99 -3.91 -4.23 6.44
C PRO A 99 -3.41 -3.14 5.48
N VAL A 100 -4.06 -1.98 5.46
CA VAL A 100 -3.77 -0.91 4.49
C VAL A 100 -2.30 -0.46 4.55
N THR A 101 -1.71 -0.40 5.74
CA THR A 101 -0.28 -0.05 5.88
C THR A 101 0.66 -1.10 5.30
N HIS A 102 0.30 -2.38 5.36
CA HIS A 102 1.07 -3.46 4.75
C HIS A 102 0.97 -3.39 3.23
N ILE A 103 -0.21 -3.02 2.70
CA ILE A 103 -0.39 -2.78 1.27
C ILE A 103 0.57 -1.69 0.77
N LEU A 104 0.57 -0.55 1.46
CA LEU A 104 1.44 0.58 1.13
C LEU A 104 2.93 0.24 1.29
N PHE A 105 3.29 -0.52 2.33
CA PHE A 105 4.66 -0.98 2.54
C PHE A 105 5.14 -1.93 1.43
N GLN A 106 4.28 -2.82 0.96
CA GLN A 106 4.66 -3.76 -0.09
C GLN A 106 4.65 -3.10 -1.48
N LEU A 107 3.81 -2.08 -1.72
CA LEU A 107 3.86 -1.26 -2.94
C LEU A 107 5.25 -0.66 -3.19
N ILE A 108 5.94 -0.18 -2.16
CA ILE A 108 7.31 0.36 -2.34
C ILE A 108 8.35 -0.72 -2.61
N ALA A 109 8.05 -2.00 -2.32
CA ALA A 109 8.96 -3.14 -2.51
C ALA A 109 8.79 -3.82 -3.88
N ILE A 110 7.58 -3.87 -4.43
CA ILE A 110 7.31 -4.53 -5.72
C ILE A 110 7.59 -3.57 -6.88
N LYS A 111 8.80 -3.62 -7.44
CA LYS A 111 9.25 -2.72 -8.53
C LYS A 111 8.39 -2.77 -9.79
N ALA A 112 7.79 -3.92 -10.09
CA ALA A 112 6.97 -4.12 -11.28
C ALA A 112 5.59 -3.44 -11.19
N VAL A 113 5.18 -3.00 -9.99
CA VAL A 113 3.90 -2.34 -9.73
C VAL A 113 4.10 -0.83 -9.73
N ASP A 114 3.22 -0.14 -10.45
CA ASP A 114 3.20 1.31 -10.53
C ASP A 114 2.25 1.92 -9.50
N SER A 115 1.13 1.25 -9.19
CA SER A 115 0.14 1.74 -8.23
C SER A 115 -0.74 0.65 -7.62
N VAL A 116 -1.43 1.02 -6.54
CA VAL A 116 -2.58 0.29 -6.01
C VAL A 116 -3.82 1.16 -6.16
N VAL A 117 -4.91 0.59 -6.66
CA VAL A 117 -6.22 1.24 -6.73
C VAL A 117 -7.08 0.69 -5.59
N PHE A 118 -7.40 1.56 -4.64
CA PHE A 118 -8.24 1.27 -3.49
C PHE A 118 -9.69 1.61 -3.81
N PHE A 119 -10.55 0.59 -3.82
CA PHE A 119 -11.99 0.79 -3.98
C PHE A 119 -12.62 1.07 -2.62
N GLU A 120 -13.30 2.21 -2.53
CA GLU A 120 -13.76 2.75 -1.24
C GLU A 120 -15.22 2.42 -0.93
N THR A 121 -16.01 2.12 -1.96
CA THR A 121 -17.46 1.88 -1.83
C THR A 121 -17.81 0.49 -2.32
N SER A 122 -18.41 -0.31 -1.43
CA SER A 122 -18.88 -1.66 -1.77
C SER A 122 -19.90 -1.64 -2.92
N GLY A 123 -19.77 -2.55 -3.86
CA GLY A 123 -20.57 -2.61 -5.08
C GLY A 123 -20.16 -1.60 -6.17
N ASN A 124 -19.16 -0.74 -5.92
CA ASN A 124 -18.64 0.19 -6.93
C ASN A 124 -17.14 -0.03 -7.17
N THR A 125 -16.81 -0.79 -8.21
CA THR A 125 -15.43 -1.02 -8.66
C THR A 125 -15.04 -0.13 -9.85
N ASN A 126 -15.81 0.93 -10.12
CA ASN A 126 -15.54 1.85 -11.24
C ASN A 126 -14.83 3.14 -10.79
N ALA A 127 -14.84 3.42 -9.49
CA ALA A 127 -14.18 4.57 -8.89
C ALA A 127 -13.34 4.10 -7.70
N GLY A 128 -12.02 4.30 -7.81
CA GLY A 128 -11.08 3.99 -6.74
C GLY A 128 -10.09 5.13 -6.54
N THR A 129 -9.57 5.22 -5.32
CA THR A 129 -8.45 6.10 -4.99
C THR A 129 -7.16 5.40 -5.39
N GLU A 130 -6.44 5.98 -6.34
CA GLU A 130 -5.17 5.42 -6.78
C GLU A 130 -4.01 6.00 -5.99
N VAL A 131 -3.16 5.13 -5.46
CA VAL A 131 -1.89 5.49 -4.82
C VAL A 131 -0.74 5.04 -5.70
N ASN A 132 0.00 5.99 -6.28
CA ASN A 132 1.19 5.71 -7.07
C ASN A 132 2.38 5.38 -6.17
N ARG A 133 3.20 4.41 -6.61
CA ARG A 133 4.44 4.04 -5.93
C ARG A 133 5.41 5.22 -5.84
N ASP A 134 5.57 5.98 -6.92
CA ASP A 134 6.52 7.10 -6.97
C ASP A 134 6.08 8.25 -6.05
N ASP A 135 4.78 8.55 -5.98
CA ASP A 135 4.24 9.56 -5.06
C ASP A 135 4.46 9.15 -3.59
N LEU A 136 4.21 7.88 -3.26
CA LEU A 136 4.47 7.34 -1.94
C LEU A 136 5.96 7.38 -1.58
N GLN A 137 6.84 7.03 -2.52
CA GLN A 137 8.30 7.13 -2.33
C GLN A 137 8.75 8.57 -2.12
N ASN A 138 8.17 9.53 -2.83
CA ASN A 138 8.48 10.95 -2.67
C ASN A 138 8.00 11.47 -1.31
N LEU A 139 6.82 11.05 -0.84
CA LEU A 139 6.34 11.37 0.50
C LEU A 139 7.26 10.80 1.58
N ILE A 140 7.71 9.55 1.43
CA ILE A 140 8.68 8.94 2.35
C ILE A 140 9.97 9.77 2.41
N LYS A 141 10.52 10.17 1.26
CA LYS A 141 11.73 11.02 1.22
C LYS A 141 11.53 12.32 1.98
N LEU A 142 10.37 12.97 1.82
CA LEU A 142 10.04 14.22 2.51
C LEU A 142 10.02 14.04 4.04
N TYR A 143 9.36 13.00 4.55
CA TYR A 143 9.32 12.71 5.99
C TYR A 143 10.71 12.38 6.56
N LEU A 144 11.53 11.65 5.81
CA LEU A 144 12.89 11.32 6.23
C LEU A 144 13.80 12.55 6.25
N GLN A 145 13.63 13.50 5.32
CA GLN A 145 14.35 14.78 5.32
C GLN A 145 13.95 15.63 6.52
N GLN A 146 12.64 15.81 6.75
CA GLN A 146 12.13 16.58 7.89
C GLN A 146 12.60 16.03 9.24
N SER A 147 12.67 14.69 9.37
CA SER A 147 13.14 14.05 10.60
C SER A 147 14.64 14.29 10.86
N ARG A 148 15.45 14.41 9.80
CA ARG A 148 16.87 14.78 9.91
C ARG A 148 17.02 16.25 10.32
N ASP A 149 16.31 17.15 9.66
CA ASP A 149 16.35 18.59 9.93
C ASP A 149 15.90 18.93 11.38
N ALA A 150 14.91 18.19 11.90
CA ALA A 150 14.47 18.33 13.29
C ALA A 150 15.50 17.85 14.33
N THR A 151 16.39 16.92 13.94
CA THR A 151 17.45 16.40 14.81
C THR A 151 18.70 17.30 14.78
N ASP A 152 18.91 18.05 13.69
CA ASP A 152 20.04 18.98 13.50
C ASP A 152 19.82 20.39 14.07
N LEU A 153 18.66 20.67 14.69
CA LEU A 153 18.47 21.91 15.45
C LEU A 153 19.23 21.84 16.79
N PRO A 154 20.21 22.76 17.05
CA PRO A 154 20.96 22.73 18.30
C PRO A 154 20.01 22.99 19.49
N PRO A 155 20.22 22.32 20.65
CA PRO A 155 19.33 22.36 21.81
C PRO A 155 19.37 23.66 22.61
N ASN A 156 19.56 24.82 21.98
CA ASN A 156 19.58 26.09 22.70
C ASN A 156 18.95 27.24 21.92
N ILE A 157 17.62 27.31 21.97
CA ILE A 157 16.90 28.58 22.00
C ILE A 157 15.98 28.51 23.22
N ALA A 158 16.57 28.79 24.39
CA ALA A 158 15.86 29.11 25.62
C ALA A 158 15.44 30.59 25.62
#